data_AF-A0A9E6AIR4-F1
#
_entry.id   AF-A0A9E6AIR4-F1
#
_cell.length_a   1.000
_cell.length_b   1.000
_cell.length_c   1.000
_cell.angle_alpha   90.00
_cell.angle_beta   90.00
_cell.angle_gamma   90.00
#
_symmetry.space_group_name_H-M   'P 1'
#
loop_
_entity.id
_entity.type
_entity.pdbx_description
1 polymer ?
#
loop_
_entity_poly.entity_id
_entity_poly.type
_entity_poly.pdbx_seq_one_letter_code
_entity_poly.pdbx_strand_id
1 'polypeptide(L)'
;MSQMRWTMGLMAAVMLAGSAAATAAPVNNCTQSREFEQVKAACKEGGRKAAKRVMKAAVRRARAQGTKLKCKGCHENLDSWALTADAVEKLRPWMQ
;
A
#
# COMPACT_ATOMS: atom_id res chain seq x y z
N MET A 1 -38.27 -42.09 -4.06
CA MET A 1 -38.01 -42.89 -5.27
C MET A 1 -38.57 -42.14 -6.48
N SER A 2 -37.73 -41.44 -7.25
CA SER A 2 -37.96 -41.08 -8.66
C SER A 2 -36.73 -40.31 -9.17
N GLN A 3 -35.72 -41.03 -9.67
CA GLN A 3 -35.29 -41.04 -11.08
C GLN A 3 -34.96 -39.64 -11.63
N MET A 4 -33.69 -39.25 -11.68
CA MET A 4 -32.73 -39.61 -12.76
C MET A 4 -33.19 -39.06 -14.12
N ARG A 5 -32.77 -37.84 -14.44
CA ARG A 5 -32.66 -37.32 -15.82
C ARG A 5 -31.25 -36.77 -16.00
N TRP A 6 -30.36 -37.70 -16.32
CA TRP A 6 -29.09 -37.42 -16.97
C TRP A 6 -29.39 -36.92 -18.39
N THR A 7 -29.08 -35.66 -18.67
CA THR A 7 -28.75 -35.23 -20.03
C THR A 7 -27.34 -34.69 -20.00
N MET A 8 -26.45 -35.63 -20.37
CA MET A 8 -25.13 -35.41 -20.92
C MET A 8 -25.22 -34.32 -22.00
N GLY A 9 -24.56 -33.19 -21.77
CA GLY A 9 -24.54 -32.05 -22.68
C GLY A 9 -23.18 -31.38 -22.60
N LEU A 10 -22.18 -32.08 -23.13
CA LEU A 10 -20.82 -31.60 -23.35
C LEU A 10 -20.87 -30.51 -24.45
N MET A 11 -20.70 -29.23 -24.08
CA MET A 11 -20.14 -28.21 -24.97
C MET A 11 -19.21 -27.31 -24.17
N ALA A 12 -17.92 -27.57 -24.40
CA ALA A 12 -16.83 -26.71 -24.00
C ALA A 12 -16.93 -25.38 -24.76
N ALA A 13 -16.90 -24.28 -24.02
CA ALA A 13 -16.40 -23.01 -24.52
C ALA A 13 -15.52 -22.40 -23.42
N VAL A 14 -14.23 -22.74 -23.54
CA VAL A 14 -13.13 -22.10 -22.84
C VAL A 14 -13.12 -20.61 -23.22
N MET A 15 -13.66 -19.76 -22.34
CA MET A 15 -13.38 -18.32 -22.34
C MET A 15 -12.43 -18.06 -21.18
N LEU A 16 -11.19 -18.55 -21.32
CA LEU A 16 -10.10 -18.21 -20.44
C LEU A 16 -9.50 -16.88 -20.88
N ALA A 17 -9.22 -16.05 -19.87
CA ALA A 17 -8.15 -15.05 -19.85
C ALA A 17 -8.39 -13.77 -20.66
N GLY A 18 -8.98 -12.80 -19.95
CA GLY A 18 -8.84 -11.38 -20.24
C GLY A 18 -8.84 -10.52 -18.98
N SER A 19 -8.42 -11.05 -17.82
CA SER A 19 -8.11 -10.20 -16.68
C SER A 19 -6.88 -9.40 -17.05
N ALA A 20 -7.10 -8.17 -17.51
CA ALA A 20 -6.07 -7.14 -17.54
C ALA A 20 -5.53 -7.01 -16.12
N ALA A 21 -4.47 -7.74 -15.82
CA ALA A 21 -3.61 -7.44 -14.70
C ALA A 21 -3.10 -6.04 -14.99
N ALA A 22 -3.72 -5.04 -14.36
CA ALA A 22 -3.16 -3.72 -14.24
C ALA A 22 -1.72 -3.94 -13.76
N THR A 23 -0.77 -3.75 -14.66
CA THR A 23 0.65 -3.88 -14.37
C THR A 23 0.93 -2.81 -13.33
N ALA A 24 0.90 -3.22 -12.06
CA ALA A 24 1.26 -2.36 -10.96
C ALA A 24 2.64 -1.79 -11.30
N ALA A 25 2.70 -0.46 -11.49
CA ALA A 25 3.94 0.26 -11.67
C ALA A 25 4.97 -0.26 -10.67
N PRO A 26 6.25 -0.43 -11.06
CA PRO A 26 7.24 -1.19 -10.32
C PRO A 26 7.14 -0.88 -8.83
N VAL A 27 6.77 -1.89 -8.05
CA VAL A 27 6.37 -1.82 -6.64
C VAL A 27 7.50 -1.33 -5.70
N ASN A 28 8.66 -1.03 -6.26
CA ASN A 28 9.97 -0.92 -5.63
C ASN A 28 10.72 0.38 -6.00
N ASN A 29 10.05 1.41 -6.55
CA ASN A 29 10.63 2.76 -6.61
C ASN A 29 10.72 3.38 -5.20
N CYS A 30 11.68 2.89 -4.41
CA CYS A 30 11.99 3.31 -3.05
C CYS A 30 12.84 4.58 -2.98
N THR A 31 13.08 5.23 -4.12
CA THR A 31 13.80 6.50 -4.24
C THR A 31 13.18 7.62 -3.42
N GLN A 32 11.93 7.51 -2.97
CA GLN A 32 11.29 8.52 -2.12
C GLN A 32 11.41 8.23 -0.62
N SER A 33 11.91 7.05 -0.23
CA SER A 33 11.99 6.63 1.17
C SER A 33 13.40 6.89 1.71
N ARG A 34 13.81 8.15 1.94
CA ARG A 34 15.22 8.46 2.30
C ARG A 34 15.42 8.88 3.76
N GLU A 35 14.35 9.26 4.44
CA GLU A 35 14.45 9.98 5.72
C GLU A 35 14.50 9.06 6.95
N PHE A 36 14.04 7.82 6.84
CA PHE A 36 13.98 6.86 7.95
C PHE A 36 14.41 5.47 7.53
N GLU A 37 15.38 4.88 8.22
CA GLU A 37 15.94 3.55 7.90
C GLU A 37 14.90 2.43 7.90
N GLN A 38 13.99 2.41 8.87
CA GLN A 38 12.89 1.44 8.90
C GLN A 38 11.91 1.58 7.72
N VAL A 39 11.72 2.79 7.19
CA VAL A 39 10.88 2.99 5.99
C VAL A 39 11.64 2.52 4.75
N LYS A 40 12.96 2.79 4.68
CA LYS A 40 13.85 2.22 3.65
C LYS A 40 13.79 0.70 3.63
N ALA A 41 14.03 0.07 4.78
CA ALA A 41 14.04 -1.38 4.93
C ALA A 41 12.69 -1.99 4.52
N ALA A 42 11.59 -1.47 5.08
CA ALA A 42 10.25 -1.93 4.69
C ALA A 42 9.98 -1.73 3.20
N CYS A 43 10.45 -0.64 2.60
CA CYS A 43 10.30 -0.42 1.16
C CYS A 43 11.10 -1.45 0.34
N LYS A 44 12.35 -1.75 0.73
CA LYS A 44 13.19 -2.74 0.04
C LYS A 44 12.57 -4.14 0.06
N GLU A 45 11.97 -4.53 1.19
CA GLU A 45 11.39 -5.86 1.36
C GLU A 45 9.98 -6.01 0.77
N GLY A 46 9.13 -5.00 0.94
CA GLY A 46 7.69 -5.11 0.65
C GLY A 46 7.13 -3.93 -0.16
N GLY A 47 8.01 -3.15 -0.77
CA GLY A 47 7.66 -2.05 -1.65
C GLY A 47 6.96 -0.88 -0.97
N ARG A 48 6.35 -0.02 -1.80
CA ARG A 48 5.61 1.18 -1.32
C ARG A 48 4.51 0.83 -0.32
N LYS A 49 3.86 -0.34 -0.45
CA LYS A 49 2.80 -0.77 0.47
C LYS A 49 3.36 -1.02 1.87
N ALA A 50 4.54 -1.62 2.00
CA ALA A 50 5.18 -1.85 3.29
C ALA A 50 5.70 -0.56 3.91
N ALA A 51 6.36 0.30 3.13
CA ALA A 51 6.76 1.65 3.58
C ALA A 51 5.57 2.44 4.14
N LYS A 52 4.44 2.45 3.43
CA LYS A 52 3.19 3.10 3.87
C LYS A 52 2.64 2.53 5.17
N ARG A 53 2.81 1.23 5.44
CA ARG A 53 2.37 0.61 6.71
C ARG A 53 3.17 1.16 7.89
N VAL A 54 4.49 1.26 7.74
CA VAL A 54 5.37 1.84 8.77
C VAL A 54 4.97 3.28 9.09
N MET A 55 4.83 4.13 8.06
CA MET A 55 4.43 5.53 8.27
C MET A 55 3.03 5.65 8.89
N LYS A 56 2.08 4.79 8.50
CA LYS A 56 0.74 4.75 9.12
C LYS A 56 0.80 4.35 10.59
N ALA A 57 1.70 3.43 10.97
CA ALA A 57 1.88 3.04 12.37
C ALA A 57 2.35 4.24 13.21
N ALA A 58 3.34 4.99 12.71
CA ALA A 58 3.80 6.22 13.36
C ALA A 58 2.68 7.27 13.51
N VAL A 59 1.91 7.53 12.46
CA VAL A 59 0.76 8.45 12.53
C VAL A 59 -0.31 7.97 13.53
N ARG A 60 -0.53 6.66 13.65
CA ARG A 60 -1.45 6.11 14.66
C ARG A 60 -0.93 6.33 16.08
N ARG A 61 0.38 6.14 16.33
CA ARG A 61 1.00 6.43 17.63
C ARG A 61 0.85 7.89 18.02
N ALA A 62 1.13 8.80 17.08
CA ALA A 62 0.92 10.23 17.27
C ALA A 62 -0.51 10.56 17.72
N ARG A 63 -1.50 10.00 17.01
CA ARG A 63 -2.92 10.22 17.30
C ARG A 63 -3.36 9.64 18.63
N ALA A 64 -2.83 8.48 19.01
CA ALA A 64 -3.09 7.87 20.30
C ALA A 64 -2.60 8.74 21.46
N GLN A 65 -1.57 9.57 21.24
CA GLN A 65 -1.03 10.53 22.20
C GLN A 65 -1.57 11.96 22.00
N GLY A 66 -2.70 12.12 21.30
CA GLY A 66 -3.35 13.42 21.11
C GLY A 66 -2.75 14.31 20.01
N THR A 67 -1.68 13.87 19.34
CA THR A 67 -1.04 14.63 18.25
C THR A 67 -1.76 14.39 16.92
N LYS A 68 -2.31 15.46 16.33
CA LYS A 68 -3.06 15.40 15.07
C LYS A 68 -2.13 15.44 13.84
N LEU A 69 -1.54 14.30 13.49
CA LEU A 69 -0.86 14.15 12.19
C LEU A 69 -1.84 13.75 11.07
N LYS A 70 -1.78 14.49 9.96
CA LYS A 70 -2.51 14.23 8.70
C LYS A 70 -1.49 14.02 7.58
N CYS A 71 -1.80 13.14 6.62
CA CYS A 71 -0.90 12.89 5.50
C CYS A 71 -0.56 14.18 4.72
N LYS A 72 -1.58 15.01 4.42
CA LYS A 72 -1.39 16.33 3.78
C LYS A 72 -0.68 17.38 4.66
N GLY A 73 -0.41 17.08 5.93
CA GLY A 73 0.39 17.94 6.81
C GLY A 73 1.89 17.63 6.81
N CYS A 74 2.27 16.52 6.16
CA CYS A 74 3.66 16.08 5.99
C CYS A 74 4.03 15.93 4.49
N HIS A 75 3.04 15.83 3.60
CA HIS A 75 3.27 15.75 2.17
C HIS A 75 2.70 16.98 1.47
N GLU A 76 3.47 17.55 0.53
CA GLU A 76 3.04 18.67 -0.31
C GLU A 76 1.75 18.33 -1.08
N ASN A 77 1.67 17.10 -1.57
CA ASN A 77 0.49 16.52 -2.20
C ASN A 77 0.53 14.98 -2.07
N LEU A 78 -0.57 14.32 -2.44
CA LEU A 78 -0.70 12.86 -2.33
C LEU A 78 -0.39 12.12 -3.64
N ASP A 79 0.05 12.85 -4.66
CA ASP A 79 0.35 12.33 -5.99
C ASP A 79 1.85 12.04 -6.14
N SER A 80 2.68 13.07 -5.91
CA SER A 80 4.15 12.97 -5.89
C SER A 80 4.69 12.38 -4.58
N TRP A 81 3.92 12.49 -3.50
CA TRP A 81 4.35 12.15 -2.13
C TRP A 81 5.57 12.96 -1.65
N ALA A 82 5.88 14.07 -2.31
CA ALA A 82 6.91 15.00 -1.88
C ALA A 82 6.64 15.47 -0.44
N LEU A 83 7.71 15.61 0.35
CA LEU A 83 7.63 15.96 1.75
C LEU A 83 7.68 17.47 1.94
N THR A 84 6.92 17.99 2.90
CA THR A 84 7.14 19.36 3.39
C THR A 84 8.48 19.42 4.13
N ALA A 85 9.07 20.61 4.22
CA ALA A 85 10.38 20.81 4.87
C ALA A 85 10.43 20.28 6.31
N ASP A 86 9.32 20.35 7.03
CA ASP A 86 9.19 19.94 8.43
C ASP A 86 8.59 18.54 8.64
N ALA A 87 8.32 17.81 7.55
CA ALA A 87 7.64 16.51 7.61
C ALA A 87 8.42 15.48 8.43
N VAL A 88 9.74 15.44 8.25
CA VAL A 88 10.64 14.53 8.94
C VAL A 88 10.66 14.82 10.42
N GLU A 89 10.79 16.09 10.80
CA GLU A 89 10.81 16.51 12.21
C GLU A 89 9.48 16.21 12.91
N LYS A 90 8.34 16.48 12.26
CA LYS A 90 7.01 16.16 12.79
C LYS A 90 6.81 14.67 13.00
N LEU A 91 7.36 13.82 12.11
CA LEU A 91 7.14 12.38 12.15
C LEU A 91 8.15 11.67 13.06
N ARG A 92 9.38 12.18 13.20
CA ARG A 92 10.50 11.55 13.92
C ARG A 92 10.16 11.07 15.34
N PRO A 93 9.42 11.81 16.19
CA PRO A 93 9.03 11.33 17.52
C PRO A 93 8.16 10.08 17.51
N TRP A 94 7.54 9.75 16.39
CA TRP A 94 6.58 8.64 16.24
C TRP A 94 7.15 7.44 15.50
N MET A 95 8.40 7.57 15.03
CA MET A 95 9.17 6.59 14.29
C MET A 95 10.00 5.72 15.23
N GLN A 96 9.48 5.45 16.42
CA GLN A 96 10.06 4.57 17.42
C GLN A 96 9.44 3.17 17.33
#